data_AF-A0A540KQI3-F1
#
_entry.id   AF-A0A540KQI3-F1
#
_cell.length_a   1.000
_cell.length_b   1.000
_cell.length_c   1.000
_cell.angle_alpha   90.00
_cell.angle_beta   90.00
_cell.angle_gamma   90.00
#
_symmetry.space_group_name_H-M   'P 1'
#
loop_
_entity.id
_entity.type
_entity.pdbx_description
1 polymer ?
#
loop_
_entity_poly.entity_id
_entity_poly.type
_entity_poly.pdbx_seq_one_letter_code
_entity_poly.pdbx_strand_id
1 'polypeptide(L)' 'MGPERYNRVRGYGHRVTPDMVSYASSSSSTSISSKRSSNRAMAMLMTQNNELKLRDENNNKRISDIENK' A
#
# COMPACT_ATOMS: atom_id res chain seq x y z
N MET A 1 -19.35 19.05 15.42
CA MET A 1 -19.22 17.80 14.64
C MET A 1 -18.40 18.11 13.39
N GLY A 2 -17.10 17.80 13.38
CA GLY A 2 -16.19 18.17 12.29
C GLY A 2 -16.40 17.34 11.01
N PRO A 3 -15.95 17.84 9.84
CA PRO A 3 -16.15 17.22 8.53
C PRO A 3 -15.48 15.86 8.35
N GLU A 4 -14.59 15.45 9.26
CA GLU A 4 -13.87 14.18 9.16
C GLU A 4 -14.75 12.93 9.24
N ARG A 5 -16.02 13.06 9.64
CA ARG A 5 -16.92 11.90 9.84
C ARG A 5 -17.71 11.49 8.60
N TYR A 6 -17.78 12.34 7.55
CA TYR A 6 -18.65 12.06 6.40
C TYR A 6 -18.11 10.97 5.47
N ASN A 7 -16.79 10.77 5.43
CA ASN A 7 -16.15 9.78 4.55
C ASN A 7 -15.63 8.54 5.30
N ARG A 8 -16.06 8.34 6.55
CA ARG A 8 -15.63 7.19 7.36
C ARG A 8 -16.62 6.05 7.21
N VAL A 9 -16.12 4.88 6.80
CA VAL A 9 -16.94 3.68 6.75
C VAL A 9 -17.05 3.08 8.15
N ARG A 10 -18.27 2.97 8.68
CA ARG A 10 -18.52 2.35 9.99
C ARG A 10 -18.07 0.88 9.95
N GLY A 11 -17.37 0.44 10.99
CA GLY A 11 -16.83 -0.92 11.08
C GLY A 11 -15.43 -1.10 10.48
N TYR A 12 -14.87 -0.06 9.86
CA TYR A 12 -13.51 -0.06 9.31
C TYR A 12 -12.62 0.99 10.01
N GLY A 13 -11.29 0.81 9.93
CA GLY A 13 -10.32 1.68 10.61
C GLY A 13 -10.39 3.15 10.19
N HIS A 14 -9.78 4.02 11.00
CA HIS A 14 -9.85 5.50 10.89
C HIS A 14 -9.49 6.09 9.51
N ARG A 15 -8.82 5.33 8.64
CA ARG A 15 -8.36 5.77 7.31
C ARG A 15 -9.03 5.05 6.15
N VAL A 16 -10.02 4.19 6.41
CA VAL A 16 -10.71 3.46 5.35
C VAL A 16 -11.79 4.34 4.77
N THR A 17 -11.58 4.74 3.51
CA THR A 17 -12.59 5.40 2.68
C THR A 17 -13.50 4.34 2.04
N PRO A 18 -14.70 4.72 1.57
CA PRO A 18 -15.64 3.78 0.92
C PRO A 18 -15.05 2.97 -0.24
N ASP A 19 -14.19 3.58 -1.04
CA ASP A 19 -13.50 2.94 -2.17
C ASP A 19 -12.54 1.82 -1.72
N MET A 20 -11.99 1.94 -0.51
CA MET A 20 -11.02 0.98 0.05
C MET A 20 -11.67 -0.23 0.73
N VAL A 21 -13.01 -0.28 0.84
CA VAL A 21 -13.73 -1.32 1.59
C VAL A 21 -13.51 -2.72 1.02
N SER A 22 -13.47 -2.85 -0.31
CA SER A 22 -13.24 -4.14 -1.00
C SER A 22 -11.89 -4.76 -0.64
N TYR A 23 -10.85 -3.92 -0.58
CA TYR A 23 -9.49 -4.32 -0.19
C TYR A 23 -9.40 -4.64 1.30
N ALA A 24 -9.99 -3.80 2.15
CA ALA A 24 -9.99 -4.00 3.59
C ALA A 24 -10.76 -5.26 4.02
N SER A 25 -11.84 -5.60 3.33
CA SER A 25 -12.66 -6.80 3.58
C SER A 25 -11.88 -8.09 3.34
N SER A 26 -10.93 -8.07 2.41
CA SER A 26 -10.11 -9.24 2.07
C SER A 26 -9.07 -9.58 3.14
N SER A 27 -8.87 -8.73 4.15
CA SER A 27 -7.82 -8.89 5.16
C SER A 27 -8.23 -9.71 6.40
N SER A 28 -9.45 -10.27 6.46
CA SER A 28 -9.89 -11.14 7.57
C SER A 28 -9.45 -12.60 7.41
N SER A 29 -8.15 -12.84 7.27
CA SER A 29 -7.58 -14.19 7.36
C SER A 29 -6.38 -14.22 8.32
N THR A 30 -6.64 -13.88 9.59
CA THR A 30 -5.78 -14.26 10.72
C THR A 30 -5.98 -15.73 11.09
N SER A 31 -5.91 -16.61 10.09
CA SER A 31 -5.82 -18.06 10.30
C SER A 31 -4.34 -18.38 10.55
N ILE A 32 -4.05 -19.01 11.68
CA ILE A 32 -2.68 -19.27 12.17
C ILE A 32 -1.87 -20.13 11.17
N SER A 33 -2.55 -20.87 10.28
CA SER A 33 -1.99 -21.63 9.16
C SER A 33 -1.48 -20.79 7.97
N SER A 34 -1.95 -19.54 7.80
CA SER A 34 -1.53 -18.65 6.69
C SER A 34 -0.16 -18.02 6.89
N LYS A 35 0.35 -17.96 8.14
CA LYS A 35 1.60 -17.27 8.50
C LYS A 35 2.86 -17.81 7.83
N ARG A 36 2.88 -19.10 7.47
CA ARG A 36 4.06 -19.73 6.85
C ARG A 36 4.16 -19.46 5.34
N SER A 37 3.01 -19.33 4.66
CA SER A 37 2.92 -18.96 3.25
C SER A 37 3.08 -17.44 3.04
N SER A 38 2.48 -16.64 3.93
CA SER A 38 2.49 -15.18 3.83
C SER A 38 3.87 -14.56 4.03
N ASN A 39 4.80 -15.17 4.75
CA ASN A 39 6.17 -14.65 4.89
C ASN A 39 6.95 -14.62 3.56
N ARG A 40 6.79 -15.64 2.71
CA ARG A 40 7.46 -15.68 1.40
C ARG A 40 6.81 -14.70 0.43
N ALA A 41 5.49 -14.62 0.43
CA ALA A 41 4.75 -13.63 -0.36
C ALA A 41 5.11 -12.20 0.06
N MET A 42 5.16 -11.94 1.37
CA MET A 42 5.55 -10.65 1.92
C MET A 42 7.01 -10.30 1.57
N ALA A 43 7.94 -11.26 1.66
CA ALA A 43 9.33 -11.04 1.25
C ALA A 43 9.45 -10.69 -0.24
N MET A 44 8.72 -11.38 -1.12
CA MET A 44 8.69 -11.05 -2.55
C MET A 44 8.13 -9.65 -2.82
N LEU A 45 7.03 -9.28 -2.14
CA LEU A 45 6.45 -7.93 -2.25
C LEU A 45 7.43 -6.85 -1.78
N MET A 46 8.17 -7.09 -0.69
CA MET A 46 9.19 -6.16 -0.20
C MET A 46 10.35 -6.00 -1.19
N THR A 47 10.82 -7.10 -1.79
CA THR A 47 11.86 -7.05 -2.83
C THR A 47 11.39 -6.26 -4.05
N GLN A 48 10.19 -6.54 -4.56
CA GLN A 48 9.61 -5.83 -5.70
C GLN A 48 9.43 -4.33 -5.42
N ASN A 49 8.98 -3.98 -4.21
CA ASN A 49 8.83 -2.58 -3.80
C ASN A 49 10.17 -1.84 -3.76
N ASN A 50 11.23 -2.50 -3.27
CA ASN A 50 12.57 -1.92 -3.27
C ASN A 50 13.11 -1.69 -4.68
N GLU A 51 12.89 -2.64 -5.60
CA GLU A 51 13.27 -2.49 -7.02
C GLU A 51 12.52 -1.34 -7.70
N LEU A 52 11.22 -1.19 -7.42
CA LEU A 52 10.42 -0.07 -7.92
C LEU A 52 10.95 1.26 -7.42
N LYS A 53 11.24 1.37 -6.11
CA LYS A 53 11.79 2.58 -5.52
C LYS A 53 13.11 3.01 -6.18
N LEU A 54 14.02 2.05 -6.43
CA LEU A 54 15.29 2.33 -7.11
C LEU A 54 15.08 2.79 -8.56
N ARG A 55 14.09 2.24 -9.26
CA ARG A 55 13.74 2.68 -10.62
C ARG A 55 13.18 4.10 -10.62
N ASP A 56 12.28 4.41 -9.69
CA ASP A 56 11.70 5.74 -9.56
C ASP A 56 12.76 6.79 -9.23
N GLU A 57 13.69 6.49 -8.31
CA GLU A 57 14.82 7.36 -8.00
C GLU A 57 15.73 7.59 -9.22
N ASN A 58 16.00 6.54 -10.01
CA ASN A 58 16.81 6.66 -11.22
C ASN A 58 16.10 7.46 -12.32
N ASN A 59 14.80 7.22 -12.50
CA ASN A 59 13.98 7.97 -13.45
C ASN A 59 13.92 9.44 -13.07
N ASN A 60 13.74 9.75 -11.78
CA ASN A 60 13.71 11.12 -11.30
C ASN A 60 15.04 11.84 -11.53
N LYS A 61 16.19 11.17 -11.32
CA LYS A 61 17.52 11.70 -11.66
C LYS A 61 17.66 12.02 -13.15
N ARG A 62 17.24 11.10 -14.02
CA ARG A 62 17.27 11.31 -15.47
C ARG A 62 16.40 12.47 -15.92
N ILE A 63 15.23 12.64 -15.31
CA ILE A 63 14.34 13.78 -15.59
C ILE A 63 15.01 15.08 -15.14
N SER A 64 15.59 15.13 -13.94
CA SER A 64 16.29 16.32 -13.47
C SER A 64 17.51 16.68 -14.32
N ASP A 65 18.22 15.70 -14.89
CA ASP A 65 19.36 15.94 -15.78
C ASP A 65 18.93 16.53 -17.13
N ILE A 66 17.69 16.24 -17.57
CA ILE A 66 17.10 16.79 -18.79
C ILE A 66 16.55 18.20 -18.53
N GLU A 67 15.91 18.44 -17.38
CA GLU A 67 15.34 19.74 -17.02
C GLU A 67 16.41 20.81 -16.74
N ASN A 68 17.62 20.40 -16.31
CA ASN A 68 18.73 21.31 -16.02
C ASN A 68 19.61 21.66 -17.25
N LYS A 69 19.12 21.39 -18.47
CA LYS A 69 19.85 21.61 -19.73
C LYS A 69 19.13 22.60 -20.63
#